data_AF-B8ASS2-F1
#
_entry.id   AF-B8ASS2-F1
#
_cell.length_a   1.000
_cell.length_b   1.000
_cell.length_c   1.000
_cell.angle_alpha   90.00
_cell.angle_beta   90.00
_cell.angle_gamma   90.00
#
_symmetry.space_group_name_H-M   'P 1'
#
loop_
_entity.id
_entity.type
_entity.pdbx_description
1 polymer ?
#
loop_
_entity_poly.entity_id
_entity_poly.type
_entity_poly.pdbx_seq_one_letter_code
_entity_poly.pdbx_strand_id
1 'polypeptide(L)'
;MAIQVEEGVVQIKHAASGNDDQEFIAIDGEPHLYDGPWEYSISVGWAVANLTCPEAKQNVSGYACVSTNSNCVPVNSTSGYVGYRCNCTKGFQGNPYIQNGCKGKEPKVPIELDYFFVHCFSVLT
;
A
#
# COMPACT_ATOMS: atom_id res chain seq x y z
N MET A 1 -8.42 10.67 -7.71
CA MET A 1 -7.24 10.29 -6.91
C MET A 1 -7.47 8.91 -6.32
N ALA A 2 -6.48 8.03 -6.35
CA ALA A 2 -6.55 6.72 -5.70
C ALA A 2 -5.35 6.58 -4.76
N ILE A 3 -5.59 6.18 -3.51
CA ILE A 3 -4.54 5.99 -2.51
C ILE A 3 -4.34 4.49 -2.31
N GLN A 4 -3.16 4.00 -2.67
CA GLN A 4 -2.77 2.62 -2.41
C GLN A 4 -1.89 2.57 -1.16
N VAL A 5 -2.53 2.29 -0.02
CA VAL A 5 -1.88 2.35 1.31
C VAL A 5 -0.75 1.32 1.43
N GLU A 6 -0.96 0.11 0.92
CA GLU A 6 0.04 -0.98 0.99
C GLU A 6 1.24 -0.72 0.08
N GLU A 7 1.02 -0.20 -1.14
CA GLU A 7 2.09 0.13 -2.08
C GLU A 7 2.81 1.44 -1.72
N GLY A 8 2.19 2.28 -0.89
CA GLY A 8 2.72 3.58 -0.50
C GLY A 8 2.71 4.59 -1.66
N VAL A 9 1.72 4.47 -2.55
CA VAL A 9 1.62 5.29 -3.77
C VAL A 9 0.29 6.03 -3.79
N VAL A 10 0.34 7.30 -4.17
CA VAL A 10 -0.83 8.11 -4.50
C VAL A 10 -0.85 8.32 -6.01
N GLN A 11 -1.94 7.88 -6.64
CA GLN A 11 -2.18 8.13 -8.05
C GLN A 11 -2.99 9.40 -8.25
N ILE A 12 -2.35 10.38 -8.89
CA ILE A 12 -2.93 11.66 -9.27
C ILE A 12 -3.31 11.56 -10.75
N LYS A 13 -4.60 11.68 -11.03
CA LYS A 13 -5.09 11.76 -12.41
C LYS A 13 -5.06 13.23 -12.82
N HIS A 14 -4.34 13.53 -13.89
CA HIS A 14 -4.34 14.86 -14.47
C HIS A 14 -5.09 14.81 -15.79
N ALA A 15 -6.12 15.66 -15.91
CA ALA A 15 -6.83 15.89 -17.16
C ALA A 15 -6.21 17.14 -17.81
N ALA A 16 -5.48 16.98 -18.90
CA ALA A 16 -4.97 18.10 -19.65
C ALA A 16 -6.14 18.84 -20.32
N SER A 17 -6.42 20.07 -19.86
CA SER A 17 -7.40 20.94 -20.48
C SER A 17 -6.75 21.60 -21.69
N GLY A 18 -7.17 21.20 -22.89
CA GLY A 18 -6.62 21.73 -24.13
C GLY A 18 -6.93 23.22 -24.31
N ASN A 19 -5.92 24.06 -24.12
CA ASN A 19 -5.49 25.16 -25.00
C ASN A 19 -4.30 25.85 -24.33
N ASP A 20 -3.09 25.36 -24.55
CA ASP A 20 -1.89 26.18 -24.72
C ASP A 20 -0.77 25.26 -25.25
N ASP A 21 -0.12 25.76 -26.31
CA ASP A 21 1.10 25.32 -26.99
C ASP A 21 1.85 24.09 -26.43
N GLN A 22 1.58 22.96 -27.07
CA GLN A 22 2.46 21.82 -27.36
C GLN A 22 3.95 21.94 -26.93
N GLU A 23 4.24 21.66 -25.66
CA GLU A 23 5.60 21.35 -25.19
C GLU A 23 5.77 19.82 -25.15
N PHE A 24 6.35 19.28 -26.23
CA PHE A 24 6.74 17.87 -26.30
C PHE A 24 7.94 17.62 -25.40
N ILE A 25 7.74 16.96 -24.26
CA ILE A 25 8.83 16.39 -23.48
C ILE A 25 8.95 14.91 -23.84
N ALA A 26 9.82 14.60 -24.81
CA ALA A 26 10.27 13.23 -25.03
C ALA A 26 11.27 12.88 -23.93
N ILE A 27 10.90 12.00 -23.00
CA ILE A 27 11.86 11.35 -22.10
C ILE A 27 12.35 10.10 -22.82
N ASP A 28 13.64 10.09 -23.18
CA ASP A 28 14.28 8.95 -23.84
C ASP A 28 14.10 7.67 -23.03
N GLY A 29 13.47 6.66 -23.63
CA GLY A 29 13.80 5.26 -23.37
C GLY A 29 12.76 4.31 -22.77
N GLU A 30 11.48 4.65 -22.62
CA GLU A 30 10.48 3.64 -22.21
C GLU A 30 9.27 3.52 -23.16
N PRO A 31 8.93 2.31 -23.65
CA PRO A 31 8.32 2.14 -24.97
C PRO A 31 6.82 1.81 -24.94
N HIS A 32 6.12 1.97 -23.81
CA HIS A 32 4.77 1.40 -23.70
C HIS A 32 3.84 2.25 -22.84
N LEU A 33 3.09 3.18 -23.46
CA LEU A 33 1.65 3.03 -23.70
C LEU A 33 1.10 4.32 -24.34
N TYR A 34 0.75 4.28 -25.62
CA TYR A 34 -0.03 5.32 -26.27
C TYR A 34 -1.51 5.11 -25.87
N ASP A 35 -2.05 5.99 -25.04
CA ASP A 35 -3.49 6.20 -24.86
C ASP A 35 -3.76 7.70 -25.08
N GLY A 36 -4.49 8.05 -26.15
CA GLY A 36 -5.12 9.37 -26.21
C GLY A 36 -6.44 9.37 -25.43
N PRO A 37 -7.13 10.51 -25.23
CA PRO A 37 -6.69 11.90 -25.12
C PRO A 37 -6.74 12.38 -23.64
N TRP A 38 -5.69 13.07 -23.21
CA TRP A 38 -5.61 13.98 -22.05
C TRP A 38 -5.61 13.45 -20.62
N GLU A 39 -5.67 12.14 -20.35
CA GLU A 39 -5.54 11.64 -18.97
C GLU A 39 -4.20 10.91 -18.77
N TYR A 40 -3.30 11.49 -17.97
CA TYR A 40 -2.12 10.79 -17.46
C TYR A 40 -2.21 10.62 -15.95
N SER A 41 -1.68 9.50 -15.45
CA SER A 41 -1.65 9.19 -14.01
C SER A 41 -0.22 9.32 -13.49
N ILE A 42 0.01 10.28 -12.60
CA ILE A 42 1.28 10.41 -11.88
C ILE A 42 1.19 9.58 -10.60
N SER A 43 2.19 8.72 -10.40
CA SER A 43 2.34 7.95 -9.16
C SER A 43 3.37 8.64 -8.27
N VAL A 44 2.95 9.07 -7.08
CA VAL A 44 3.84 9.71 -6.09
C VAL A 44 3.97 8.79 -4.88
N GLY A 45 5.22 8.41 -4.56
CA GLY A 45 5.54 7.69 -3.33
C GLY A 45 5.49 8.61 -2.11
N TRP A 46 5.09 8.07 -0.96
CA TRP A 46 5.00 8.84 0.28
C TRP A 46 5.67 8.15 1.46
N ALA A 47 6.06 8.94 2.45
CA ALA A 47 6.61 8.47 3.72
C ALA A 47 6.06 9.29 4.88
N VAL A 48 5.90 8.64 6.03
CA VAL A 48 5.62 9.26 7.32
C VAL A 48 6.92 9.75 7.91
N ALA A 49 7.05 11.08 8.05
CA ALA A 49 8.14 11.76 8.75
C ALA A 49 9.57 11.39 8.31
N ASN A 50 10.51 12.32 8.43
CA ASN A 50 11.92 11.98 8.19
C ASN A 50 12.55 11.35 9.45
N LEU A 51 12.07 10.16 9.83
CA LEU A 51 12.54 9.41 11.00
C LEU A 51 12.78 7.95 10.62
N THR A 52 13.81 7.35 11.19
CA THR A 52 14.02 5.91 11.08
C THR A 52 12.98 5.13 11.88
N CYS A 53 12.71 3.87 11.49
CA CYS A 53 11.77 3.03 12.26
C CYS A 53 12.10 2.93 13.76
N PRO A 54 13.38 2.78 14.19
CA PRO A 54 13.73 2.81 15.60
C PRO A 54 13.38 4.14 16.28
N GLU A 55 13.69 5.28 15.66
CA GLU A 55 13.39 6.61 16.20
C GLU A 55 11.86 6.86 16.27
N ALA A 56 11.15 6.46 15.22
CA ALA A 56 9.70 6.58 15.15
C ALA A 56 9.00 5.79 16.27
N LYS A 57 9.49 4.58 16.59
CA LYS A 57 8.96 3.75 17.68
C LYS A 57 9.21 4.35 19.07
N GLN A 58 10.25 5.17 19.23
CA GLN A 58 10.50 5.89 20.48
C GLN A 58 9.57 7.10 20.64
N ASN A 59 9.09 7.67 19.53
CA ASN A 59 8.15 8.78 19.54
C ASN A 59 6.70 8.30 19.73
N VAL A 60 6.33 7.99 20.98
CA VAL A 60 5.03 7.39 21.32
C VAL A 60 3.83 8.24 20.85
N SER A 61 3.92 9.58 20.90
CA SER A 61 2.83 10.46 20.47
C SER A 61 2.78 10.69 18.97
N GLY A 62 3.89 10.51 18.26
CA GLY A 62 4.03 10.76 16.82
C GLY A 62 4.12 9.50 15.95
N TYR A 63 4.07 8.30 16.54
CA TYR A 63 4.18 7.06 15.80
C TYR A 63 2.91 6.75 15.01
N ALA A 64 3.05 6.64 13.68
CA ALA A 64 1.89 6.50 12.80
C ALA A 64 1.34 5.07 12.68
N CYS A 65 2.12 4.04 13.00
CA CYS A 65 1.67 2.64 12.87
C CYS A 65 0.89 2.22 14.10
N VAL A 66 -0.38 2.67 14.18
CA VAL A 66 -1.23 2.50 15.36
C VAL A 66 -1.95 1.15 15.43
N SER A 67 -1.95 0.37 14.36
CA SER A 67 -2.57 -0.96 14.33
C SER A 67 -1.68 -1.99 15.02
N THR A 68 -2.25 -2.84 15.88
CA THR A 68 -1.53 -3.90 16.62
C THR A 68 -0.79 -4.87 15.69
N ASN A 69 -1.37 -5.18 14.54
CA ASN A 69 -0.78 -6.08 13.53
C ASN A 69 -0.13 -5.29 12.40
N SER A 70 0.60 -4.23 12.74
CA SER A 70 1.37 -3.45 11.78
C SER A 70 2.85 -3.42 12.12
N ASN A 71 3.67 -3.19 11.10
CA ASN A 71 5.11 -3.03 11.20
C ASN A 71 5.54 -1.76 10.46
N CYS A 72 6.62 -1.17 10.95
CA CYS A 72 7.29 -0.06 10.30
C CYS A 72 8.25 -0.59 9.24
N VAL A 73 8.25 0.03 8.06
CA VAL A 73 9.18 -0.28 6.96
C VAL A 73 9.85 1.01 6.47
N PRO A 74 11.17 1.00 6.25
CA PRO A 74 11.89 2.18 5.77
C PRO A 74 11.52 2.50 4.31
N VAL A 75 11.51 3.79 3.98
CA VAL A 75 11.30 4.32 2.63
C VAL A 75 12.56 5.07 2.21
N ASN A 76 13.16 4.61 1.11
CA ASN A 76 14.33 5.21 0.50
C ASN A 76 13.98 5.70 -0.91
N SER A 77 14.59 6.80 -1.30
CA SER A 77 14.63 7.33 -2.67
C SER A 77 16.04 7.14 -3.24
N THR A 78 16.22 7.40 -4.53
CA THR A 78 17.52 7.47 -5.20
C THR A 78 18.48 8.44 -4.50
N SER A 79 17.93 9.47 -3.84
CA SER A 79 18.69 10.48 -3.09
C SER A 79 18.96 10.12 -1.62
N GLY A 80 18.50 8.95 -1.13
CA GLY A 80 18.72 8.50 0.24
C GLY A 80 17.44 8.26 1.05
N TYR A 81 17.57 8.25 2.38
CA TYR A 81 16.47 7.98 3.30
C TYR A 81 15.42 9.10 3.25
N VAL A 82 14.14 8.74 3.12
CA VAL A 82 13.03 9.70 3.06
C VAL A 82 12.21 9.68 4.35
N GLY A 83 12.06 8.50 4.94
CA GLY A 83 11.22 8.29 6.10
C GLY A 83 10.80 6.85 6.26
N TYR A 84 9.69 6.61 6.95
CA TYR A 84 9.14 5.27 7.11
C TYR A 84 7.69 5.21 6.65
N ARG A 85 7.16 4.01 6.49
CA ARG A 85 5.73 3.77 6.31
C ARG A 85 5.30 2.57 7.13
N CYS A 86 4.01 2.38 7.27
CA CYS A 86 3.42 1.28 7.99
C CYS A 86 2.87 0.26 7.00
N ASN A 87 3.08 -1.02 7.30
CA ASN A 87 2.50 -2.14 6.57
C ASN A 87 1.87 -3.12 7.57
N CYS A 88 0.82 -3.84 7.18
CA CYS A 88 0.31 -4.92 8.02
C CYS A 88 1.34 -6.06 8.09
N THR A 89 1.41 -6.73 9.24
CA THR A 89 2.26 -7.89 9.42
C THR A 89 1.77 -9.06 8.56
N LYS A 90 2.65 -10.05 8.34
CA LYS A 90 2.34 -11.21 7.50
C LYS A 90 1.05 -11.89 7.98
N GLY A 91 0.10 -12.10 7.07
CA GLY A 91 -1.20 -12.71 7.38
C GLY A 91 -2.32 -11.71 7.68
N PHE A 92 -2.02 -10.41 7.75
CA PHE A 92 -2.99 -9.35 7.95
C PHE A 92 -3.07 -8.44 6.72
N GLN A 93 -4.24 -7.84 6.49
CA GLN A 93 -4.49 -6.86 5.43
C GLN A 93 -5.37 -5.72 5.94
N GLY A 94 -5.27 -4.58 5.27
CA GLY A 94 -6.04 -3.38 5.59
C GLY A 94 -5.15 -2.17 5.83
N ASN A 95 -5.62 -1.24 6.65
CA ASN A 95 -4.95 0.04 6.85
C ASN A 95 -4.18 0.06 8.19
N PRO A 96 -2.83 0.05 8.17
CA PRO A 96 -2.02 0.03 9.38
C PRO A 96 -2.00 1.37 10.17
N TYR A 97 -2.50 2.44 9.57
CA TYR A 97 -2.62 3.78 10.17
C TYR A 97 -3.92 3.98 10.97
N ILE A 98 -4.78 2.96 11.02
CA ILE A 98 -6.03 2.95 11.79
C ILE A 98 -5.91 1.91 12.90
N GLN A 99 -6.36 2.25 14.10
CA GLN A 99 -6.38 1.31 15.23
C GLN A 99 -7.21 0.07 14.85
N ASN A 100 -6.64 -1.13 15.03
CA ASN A 100 -7.22 -2.40 14.57
C ASN A 100 -7.54 -2.47 13.06
N GLY A 101 -6.89 -1.63 12.25
CA GLY A 101 -7.13 -1.56 10.81
C GLY A 101 -6.50 -2.71 10.01
N CYS A 102 -5.54 -3.43 10.60
CA CYS A 102 -4.99 -4.67 10.04
C CYS A 102 -5.82 -5.86 10.54
N LYS A 103 -6.64 -6.42 9.65
CA LYS A 103 -7.50 -7.57 9.93
C LYS A 103 -6.82 -8.84 9.44
N GLY A 104 -6.91 -9.91 10.23
CA GLY A 104 -6.38 -11.20 9.84
C GLY A 104 -7.08 -11.68 8.57
N LYS A 105 -6.33 -12.22 7.63
CA LYS A 105 -6.95 -13.03 6.57
C LYS A 105 -7.54 -14.23 7.29
N GLU A 106 -8.86 -14.38 7.24
CA GLU A 106 -9.42 -15.69 7.51
C GLU A 106 -8.71 -16.67 6.56
N PRO A 107 -8.16 -17.79 7.08
CA PRO A 107 -7.71 -18.84 6.18
C PRO A 107 -8.92 -19.18 5.33
N LYS A 108 -8.82 -18.98 4.01
CA LYS A 108 -9.77 -19.57 3.08
C LYS A 108 -9.59 -21.08 3.23
N VAL A 109 -10.35 -21.70 4.12
CA VAL A 109 -10.38 -23.15 4.23
C VAL A 109 -10.87 -23.63 2.87
N PRO A 110 -10.11 -24.48 2.17
CA PRO A 110 -10.62 -25.14 0.97
C PRO A 110 -11.93 -25.83 1.34
N ILE A 111 -12.98 -25.65 0.54
CA ILE A 111 -14.33 -26.19 0.82
C ILE A 111 -14.28 -27.72 1.08
N GLU A 112 -13.29 -28.43 0.53
CA GLU A 112 -13.05 -29.85 0.80
C GLU A 112 -12.58 -30.18 2.23
N LEU A 113 -11.86 -29.27 2.89
CA LEU A 113 -11.41 -29.43 4.29
C LEU A 113 -12.54 -29.15 5.30
N ASP A 114 -13.50 -28.29 4.98
CA ASP A 114 -14.72 -28.12 5.76
C ASP A 114 -15.61 -29.37 5.67
N TYR A 115 -15.74 -29.97 4.49
CA TYR A 115 -16.49 -31.22 4.30
C TYR A 115 -15.87 -32.37 5.11
N PHE A 116 -14.53 -32.48 5.12
CA PHE A 116 -13.84 -33.51 5.90
C PHE A 116 -13.98 -33.29 7.41
N PHE A 117 -13.97 -32.04 7.90
CA PHE A 117 -14.14 -31.75 9.32
C PHE A 117 -15.57 -32.03 9.81
N VAL A 118 -16.59 -31.64 9.04
CA VAL A 118 -18.01 -31.90 9.36
C VAL A 118 -18.33 -33.40 9.28
N HIS A 119 -17.83 -34.11 8.27
CA HIS A 119 -18.03 -35.55 8.15
C HIS A 119 -17.26 -36.35 9.21
N CYS A 120 -16.03 -35.95 9.56
CA CYS A 120 -15.26 -36.62 10.61
C CYS A 120 -15.94 -36.45 11.99
N PHE A 121 -16.43 -35.25 12.32
CA PHE A 121 -17.18 -35.02 13.56
C PHE A 121 -18.48 -35.85 13.62
N SER A 122 -19.17 -36.01 12.48
CA SER A 122 -20.43 -36.76 12.41
C SER A 122 -20.24 -38.29 12.43
N VAL A 123 -19.05 -38.80 12.14
CA VAL A 123 -18.72 -40.24 12.16
C VAL A 123 -18.09 -40.67 13.49
N LEU A 124 -17.63 -39.71 14.31
CA LEU A 124 -17.02 -39.94 15.63
C LEU A 124 -18.00 -39.80 16.81
N THR A 125 -19.30 -39.56 16.56
CA THR A 125 -20.39 -39.58 17.55
C THR A 125 -21.35 -40.73 17.29
#